data_AF-A0A401G7E5-F1
#
_entry.id   AF-A0A401G7E5-F1
#
_cell.length_a   1.000
_cell.length_b   1.000
_cell.length_c   1.000
_cell.angle_alpha   90.00
_cell.angle_beta   90.00
_cell.angle_gamma   90.00
#
_symmetry.space_group_name_H-M   'P 1'
#
loop_
_entity.id
_entity.type
_entity.pdbx_description
1 polymer ?
#
loop_
_entity_poly.entity_id
_entity_poly.type
_entity_poly.pdbx_seq_one_letter_code
_entity_poly.pdbx_strand_id
1 'polypeptide(L)'
;MDEGRHHVSQKELGFRKPEIFNGSDCSKLTEFINQCKNYMAGNSHVYQEDNQKIAFVLSHMQGGTAGSWAQSFIETELTNDDFLSYGSWRDFIASVNKAFGDENIEETARTLLRNIKQGTRTADDYIAEFRSLESKAKLEDAGNIEYFKWGLNDPLRQRIYGMESMPKTLDKWYEYASQFDNQWRSAQIFK
;
A
#
# COMPACT_ATOMS: atom_id res chain seq x y z
N MET A 1 -46.52 -25.60 -9.72
CA MET A 1 -45.87 -24.56 -8.90
C MET A 1 -44.46 -24.48 -9.42
N ASP A 2 -44.22 -23.54 -10.32
CA ASP A 2 -42.94 -23.31 -10.98
C ASP A 2 -42.35 -22.05 -10.35
N GLU A 3 -41.50 -22.22 -9.34
CA GLU A 3 -40.73 -21.12 -8.77
C GLU A 3 -39.49 -20.95 -9.65
N GLY A 4 -39.64 -20.08 -10.65
CA GLY A 4 -38.55 -19.56 -11.46
C GLY A 4 -37.45 -19.01 -10.54
N ARG A 5 -36.37 -19.77 -10.40
CA ARG A 5 -35.15 -19.35 -9.74
C ARG A 5 -34.53 -18.25 -10.59
N HIS A 6 -34.92 -17.00 -10.35
CA HIS A 6 -34.25 -15.84 -10.92
C HIS A 6 -32.79 -15.86 -10.47
N HIS A 7 -31.88 -16.27 -11.35
CA HIS A 7 -30.46 -15.99 -11.18
C HIS A 7 -30.30 -14.48 -11.36
N VAL A 8 -30.38 -13.75 -10.25
CA VAL A 8 -30.09 -12.32 -10.24
C VAL A 8 -28.63 -12.18 -10.59
N SER A 9 -28.33 -11.67 -11.79
CA SER A 9 -26.99 -11.26 -12.16
C SER A 9 -26.55 -10.20 -11.14
N GLN A 10 -25.57 -10.56 -10.30
CA GLN A 10 -25.05 -9.69 -9.27
C GLN A 10 -24.21 -8.60 -9.95
N LYS A 11 -24.81 -7.41 -10.09
CA LYS A 11 -24.16 -6.27 -10.71
C LYS A 11 -23.16 -5.63 -9.74
N GLU A 12 -22.02 -5.19 -10.27
CA GLU A 12 -21.06 -4.37 -9.54
C GLU A 12 -21.69 -3.03 -9.12
N LEU A 13 -21.35 -2.58 -7.91
CA LEU A 13 -21.51 -1.22 -7.45
C LEU A 13 -20.55 -0.29 -8.21
N GLY A 14 -21.00 0.94 -8.45
CA GLY A 14 -20.32 1.95 -9.28
C GLY A 14 -19.06 2.58 -8.65
N PHE A 15 -18.20 1.78 -8.02
CA PHE A 15 -16.90 2.23 -7.55
C PHE A 15 -15.97 2.54 -8.73
N ARG A 16 -15.00 3.44 -8.51
CA ARG A 16 -13.93 3.68 -9.48
C ARG A 16 -13.11 2.41 -9.64
N LYS A 17 -12.91 1.98 -10.89
CA LYS A 17 -12.06 0.82 -11.21
C LYS A 17 -10.58 1.12 -10.96
N PRO A 18 -9.76 0.10 -10.64
CA PRO A 18 -8.31 0.26 -10.53
C PRO A 18 -7.69 0.81 -11.81
N GLU A 19 -6.59 1.54 -11.67
CA GLU A 19 -5.77 1.94 -12.82
C GLU A 19 -5.04 0.73 -13.42
N ILE A 20 -4.75 0.81 -14.71
CA ILE A 20 -4.02 -0.24 -15.42
C ILE A 20 -2.59 -0.33 -14.88
N PHE A 21 -2.14 -1.56 -14.61
CA PHE A 21 -0.75 -1.85 -14.29
C PHE A 21 -0.01 -2.42 -15.51
N ASN A 22 1.01 -1.72 -15.98
CA ASN A 22 1.82 -2.10 -17.15
C ASN A 22 3.13 -2.81 -16.79
N GLY A 23 3.46 -2.94 -15.50
CA GLY A 23 4.68 -3.62 -15.03
C GLY A 23 5.97 -2.84 -15.17
N SER A 24 5.94 -1.55 -15.58
CA SER A 24 7.17 -0.77 -15.77
C SER A 24 7.76 -0.17 -14.48
N ASP A 25 6.97 -0.10 -13.41
CA ASP A 25 7.35 0.52 -12.14
C ASP A 25 6.88 -0.35 -10.97
N CYS A 26 7.82 -1.04 -10.32
CA CYS A 26 7.54 -1.93 -9.19
C CYS A 26 6.94 -1.20 -7.98
N SER A 27 7.21 0.11 -7.82
CA SER A 27 6.69 0.90 -6.70
C SER A 27 5.16 1.05 -6.78
N LYS A 28 4.59 0.98 -7.98
CA LYS A 28 3.13 1.06 -8.22
C LYS A 28 2.39 -0.25 -7.97
N LEU A 29 3.09 -1.39 -7.86
CA LEU A 29 2.43 -2.69 -7.72
C LEU A 29 1.56 -2.74 -6.45
N THR A 30 2.08 -2.22 -5.33
CA THR A 30 1.33 -2.23 -4.06
C THR A 30 0.05 -1.41 -4.16
N GLU A 31 0.13 -0.22 -4.78
CA GLU A 31 -1.04 0.63 -5.00
C GLU A 31 -2.07 -0.09 -5.88
N PHE A 32 -1.63 -0.67 -7.00
CA PHE A 32 -2.49 -1.44 -7.90
C PHE A 32 -3.23 -2.59 -7.18
N ILE A 33 -2.50 -3.43 -6.43
CA ILE A 33 -3.11 -4.54 -5.68
C ILE A 33 -4.13 -4.03 -4.66
N ASN A 34 -3.83 -2.91 -3.98
CA ASN A 34 -4.75 -2.33 -3.00
C ASN A 34 -6.00 -1.75 -3.66
N GLN A 35 -5.88 -1.10 -4.81
CA GLN A 35 -7.04 -0.63 -5.59
C GLN A 35 -7.92 -1.81 -6.00
N CYS A 36 -7.34 -2.91 -6.49
CA CYS A 36 -8.07 -4.14 -6.82
C CYS A 36 -8.79 -4.73 -5.60
N LYS A 37 -8.09 -4.90 -4.46
CA LYS A 37 -8.69 -5.40 -3.22
C LYS A 37 -9.84 -4.53 -2.73
N ASN A 38 -9.66 -3.21 -2.74
CA ASN A 38 -10.69 -2.27 -2.31
C ASN A 38 -11.92 -2.34 -3.22
N TYR A 39 -11.71 -2.40 -4.54
CA TYR A 39 -12.79 -2.56 -5.51
C TYR A 39 -13.58 -3.85 -5.29
N MET A 40 -12.89 -4.98 -5.11
CA MET A 40 -13.52 -6.27 -4.85
C MET A 40 -14.21 -6.33 -3.49
N ALA A 41 -13.66 -5.68 -2.45
CA ALA A 41 -14.29 -5.60 -1.14
C ALA A 41 -15.63 -4.84 -1.20
N GLY A 42 -15.65 -3.71 -1.92
CA GLY A 42 -16.89 -2.98 -2.21
C GLY A 42 -17.88 -3.80 -3.03
N ASN A 43 -17.40 -4.70 -3.88
CA ASN A 43 -18.20 -5.60 -4.72
C ASN A 43 -18.19 -7.05 -4.22
N SER A 44 -18.10 -7.27 -2.90
CA SER A 44 -17.85 -8.60 -2.33
C SER A 44 -18.92 -9.64 -2.67
N HIS A 45 -20.16 -9.19 -2.96
CA HIS A 45 -21.22 -10.06 -3.45
C HIS A 45 -20.92 -10.62 -4.86
N VAL A 46 -20.11 -9.95 -5.68
CA VAL A 46 -19.70 -10.41 -7.02
C VAL A 46 -18.45 -11.28 -6.95
N TYR A 47 -17.47 -10.91 -6.11
CA TYR A 47 -16.13 -11.50 -6.04
C TYR A 47 -16.00 -12.54 -4.93
N GLN A 48 -16.81 -13.59 -5.00
CA GLN A 48 -16.85 -14.64 -3.98
C GLN A 48 -15.72 -15.66 -4.18
N GLU A 49 -15.48 -16.04 -5.44
CA GLU A 49 -14.53 -17.09 -5.82
C GLU A 49 -13.18 -16.52 -6.25
N ASP A 50 -12.11 -17.29 -6.02
CA ASP A 50 -10.76 -16.87 -6.36
C ASP A 50 -10.57 -16.66 -7.86
N ASN A 51 -11.20 -17.49 -8.70
CA ASN A 51 -11.20 -17.30 -10.15
C ASN A 51 -11.71 -15.91 -10.56
N GLN A 52 -12.77 -15.41 -9.94
CA GLN A 52 -13.35 -14.10 -10.26
C GLN A 52 -12.37 -12.97 -9.88
N LYS A 53 -11.73 -13.11 -8.71
CA LYS A 53 -10.74 -12.15 -8.21
C LYS A 53 -9.50 -12.13 -9.11
N ILE A 54 -8.99 -13.30 -9.48
CA ILE A 54 -7.79 -13.44 -10.32
C ILE A 54 -8.06 -12.91 -11.73
N ALA A 55 -9.18 -13.30 -12.35
CA ALA A 55 -9.57 -12.80 -13.67
C ALA A 55 -9.66 -11.27 -13.71
N PHE A 56 -10.20 -10.65 -12.66
CA PHE A 56 -10.28 -9.19 -12.56
C PHE A 56 -8.92 -8.52 -12.47
N VAL A 57 -7.99 -9.06 -11.68
CA VAL A 57 -6.63 -8.50 -11.62
C VAL A 57 -5.93 -8.64 -12.97
N LEU A 58 -5.99 -9.82 -13.59
CA LEU A 58 -5.42 -10.08 -14.91
C LEU A 58 -5.99 -9.13 -15.96
N SER A 59 -7.29 -8.82 -15.92
CA SER A 59 -7.90 -7.88 -16.86
C SER A 59 -7.40 -6.44 -16.71
N HIS A 60 -6.78 -6.07 -15.58
CA HIS A 60 -6.19 -4.74 -15.35
C HIS A 60 -4.66 -4.74 -15.47
N MET A 61 -4.03 -5.89 -15.72
CA MET A 61 -2.62 -6.01 -16.09
C MET A 61 -2.50 -5.89 -17.60
N GLN A 62 -2.30 -4.67 -18.12
CA GLN A 62 -2.33 -4.40 -19.56
C GLN A 62 -1.11 -3.59 -20.01
N GLY A 63 -0.63 -3.90 -21.22
CA GLY A 63 0.55 -3.28 -21.79
C GLY A 63 1.84 -3.62 -21.04
N GLY A 64 2.97 -3.23 -21.63
CA GLY A 64 4.30 -3.47 -21.06
C GLY A 64 4.56 -4.94 -20.71
N THR A 65 5.34 -5.15 -19.65
CA THR A 65 5.69 -6.48 -19.15
C THR A 65 4.53 -7.16 -18.42
N ALA A 66 3.64 -6.38 -17.78
CA ALA A 66 2.48 -6.93 -17.07
C ALA A 66 1.45 -7.56 -18.00
N GLY A 67 1.17 -6.93 -19.15
CA GLY A 67 0.26 -7.49 -20.16
C GLY A 67 0.77 -8.81 -20.73
N SER A 68 2.05 -8.87 -21.12
CA SER A 68 2.67 -10.11 -21.62
C SER A 68 2.66 -11.21 -20.56
N TRP A 69 2.97 -10.87 -19.31
CA TRP A 69 2.94 -11.82 -18.21
C TRP A 69 1.52 -12.34 -17.93
N ALA A 70 0.51 -11.46 -17.94
CA ALA A 70 -0.89 -11.85 -17.73
C ALA A 70 -1.36 -12.81 -18.81
N GLN A 71 -1.00 -12.57 -20.08
CA GLN A 71 -1.30 -13.48 -21.18
C GLN A 71 -0.64 -14.85 -20.95
N SER A 72 0.67 -14.90 -20.66
CA SER A 72 1.36 -16.17 -20.41
C SER A 72 0.81 -16.92 -19.19
N PHE A 73 0.40 -16.20 -18.14
CA PHE A 73 -0.25 -16.79 -16.97
C PHE A 73 -1.59 -17.44 -17.35
N ILE A 74 -2.43 -16.74 -18.12
CA ILE A 74 -3.71 -17.28 -18.62
C ILE A 74 -3.48 -18.54 -19.47
N GLU A 75 -2.55 -18.48 -20.42
CA GLU A 75 -2.22 -19.60 -21.31
C GLU A 75 -1.68 -20.82 -20.56
N THR A 76 -1.01 -20.61 -19.42
CA THR A 76 -0.45 -21.70 -18.60
C THR A 76 -1.50 -22.34 -17.69
N GLU A 77 -2.30 -21.53 -16.99
CA GLU A 77 -3.26 -22.04 -16.01
C GLU A 77 -4.55 -22.57 -16.67
N LEU A 78 -4.97 -21.99 -17.80
CA LEU A 78 -6.18 -22.40 -18.51
C LEU A 78 -5.89 -23.34 -19.69
N THR A 79 -4.89 -24.21 -19.56
CA THR A 79 -4.54 -25.20 -20.59
C THR A 79 -5.61 -26.29 -20.79
N ASN A 80 -6.49 -26.50 -19.82
CA ASN A 80 -7.55 -27.49 -19.88
C ASN A 80 -8.91 -26.80 -20.05
N ASP A 81 -9.50 -26.96 -21.23
CA ASP A 81 -10.81 -26.38 -21.57
C ASP A 81 -11.97 -26.97 -20.75
N ASP A 82 -11.80 -28.13 -20.11
CA ASP A 82 -12.86 -28.78 -19.31
C ASP A 82 -12.99 -28.17 -17.91
N PHE A 83 -11.94 -27.52 -17.39
CA PHE A 83 -11.95 -26.91 -16.05
C PHE A 83 -11.09 -25.65 -16.01
N LEU A 84 -11.72 -24.50 -16.19
CA LEU A 84 -11.05 -23.20 -16.11
C LEU A 84 -10.78 -22.83 -14.65
N SER A 85 -9.53 -22.91 -14.23
CA SER A 85 -9.09 -22.53 -12.88
C SER A 85 -7.73 -21.86 -12.91
N TYR A 86 -7.64 -20.68 -12.28
CA TYR A 86 -6.39 -19.96 -12.05
C TYR A 86 -5.71 -20.35 -10.72
N GLY A 87 -6.29 -21.31 -9.98
CA GLY A 87 -5.81 -21.71 -8.66
C GLY A 87 -6.25 -20.76 -7.55
N SER A 88 -5.45 -20.67 -6.48
CA SER A 88 -5.78 -19.90 -5.29
C SER A 88 -5.36 -18.43 -5.41
N TRP A 89 -6.15 -17.54 -4.80
CA TRP A 89 -5.84 -16.11 -4.73
C TRP A 89 -4.48 -15.85 -4.08
N ARG A 90 -4.14 -16.63 -3.06
CA ARG A 90 -2.88 -16.51 -2.32
C ARG A 90 -1.68 -16.80 -3.23
N ASP A 91 -1.73 -17.89 -4.00
CA ASP A 91 -0.62 -18.30 -4.85
C ASP A 91 -0.50 -17.36 -6.06
N PHE A 92 -1.62 -16.90 -6.61
CA PHE A 92 -1.64 -15.86 -7.64
C PHE A 92 -0.95 -14.56 -7.19
N ILE A 93 -1.34 -14.02 -6.02
CA ILE A 93 -0.71 -12.80 -5.50
C ILE A 93 0.78 -13.01 -5.21
N ALA A 94 1.19 -14.20 -4.76
CA ALA A 94 2.61 -14.52 -4.60
C ALA A 94 3.36 -14.46 -5.95
N SER A 95 2.77 -15.03 -7.01
CA SER A 95 3.34 -14.99 -8.37
C SER A 95 3.43 -13.56 -8.92
N VAL A 96 2.41 -12.73 -8.71
CA VAL A 96 2.44 -11.30 -9.10
C VAL A 96 3.55 -10.54 -8.37
N ASN A 97 3.67 -10.73 -7.04
CA ASN A 97 4.73 -10.10 -6.26
C ASN A 97 6.13 -10.60 -6.66
N LYS A 98 6.27 -11.88 -7.01
CA LYS A 98 7.54 -12.41 -7.52
C LYS A 98 7.91 -11.81 -8.88
N ALA A 99 6.93 -11.58 -9.75
CA ALA A 99 7.18 -11.07 -11.10
C ALA A 99 7.42 -9.55 -11.14
N PHE A 100 6.76 -8.77 -10.27
CA PHE A 100 6.73 -7.31 -10.35
C PHE A 100 7.04 -6.58 -9.04
N GLY A 101 7.19 -7.31 -7.94
CA GLY A 101 7.56 -6.74 -6.65
C GLY A 101 9.02 -6.34 -6.62
N ASP A 102 9.35 -5.41 -5.74
CA ASP A 102 10.73 -5.13 -5.39
C ASP A 102 11.21 -6.25 -4.45
N GLU A 103 12.10 -7.12 -4.92
CA GLU A 103 12.73 -8.19 -4.12
C GLU A 103 13.40 -7.63 -2.85
N ASN A 104 13.76 -6.35 -2.87
CA ASN A 104 14.41 -5.65 -1.78
C ASN A 104 13.48 -4.67 -1.06
N ILE A 105 12.14 -4.74 -1.19
CA ILE A 105 11.25 -3.71 -0.62
C ILE A 105 11.48 -3.43 0.87
N GLU A 106 11.83 -4.46 1.65
CA GLU A 106 12.15 -4.33 3.07
C GLU A 106 13.49 -3.59 3.25
N GLU A 107 14.52 -3.93 2.48
CA GLU A 107 15.84 -3.30 2.53
C GLU A 107 15.82 -1.87 1.97
N THR A 108 15.10 -1.64 0.88
CA THR A 108 14.79 -0.33 0.31
C THR A 108 14.07 0.52 1.36
N ALA A 109 13.02 0.01 2.00
CA ALA A 109 12.29 0.73 3.04
C ALA A 109 13.17 1.06 4.25
N ARG A 110 14.01 0.12 4.70
CA ARG A 110 15.01 0.37 5.77
C ARG A 110 16.00 1.46 5.38
N THR A 111 16.49 1.44 4.14
CA THR A 111 17.42 2.44 3.61
C THR A 111 16.75 3.81 3.52
N LEU A 112 15.50 3.88 3.06
CA LEU A 112 14.73 5.13 3.01
C LEU A 112 14.44 5.67 4.42
N LEU A 113 14.07 4.82 5.38
CA LEU A 113 13.86 5.23 6.79
C LEU A 113 15.11 5.83 7.42
N ARG A 114 16.31 5.34 7.08
CA ARG A 114 17.57 5.91 7.58
C ARG A 114 17.85 7.30 7.03
N ASN A 115 17.36 7.59 5.82
CA ASN A 115 17.75 8.77 5.06
C ASN A 115 16.66 9.85 4.99
N ILE A 116 15.40 9.50 5.25
CA ILE A 116 14.27 10.43 5.21
C ILE A 116 14.48 11.58 6.19
N LYS A 117 14.26 12.81 5.71
CA LYS A 117 14.30 14.04 6.49
C LYS A 117 12.97 14.79 6.38
N GLN A 118 12.57 15.47 7.45
CA GLN A 118 11.45 16.42 7.44
C GLN A 118 11.74 17.54 6.43
N GLY A 119 12.91 18.19 6.56
CA GLY A 119 13.35 19.23 5.64
C GLY A 119 12.39 20.43 5.65
N THR A 120 11.94 20.87 4.48
CA THR A 120 11.00 22.00 4.34
C THR A 120 9.53 21.62 4.57
N ARG A 121 9.23 20.31 4.66
CA ARG A 121 7.87 19.79 4.77
C ARG A 121 7.28 19.98 6.16
N THR A 122 5.97 19.83 6.27
CA THR A 122 5.30 19.79 7.58
C THR A 122 5.72 18.53 8.34
N ALA A 123 5.62 18.56 9.67
CA ALA A 123 5.81 17.36 10.45
C ALA A 123 4.81 16.26 10.05
N ASP A 124 3.57 16.63 9.71
CA ASP A 124 2.52 15.68 9.29
C ASP A 124 2.87 14.97 7.97
N ASP A 125 3.39 15.69 6.96
CA ASP A 125 3.85 15.07 5.70
C ASP A 125 5.00 14.10 5.95
N TYR A 126 5.94 14.48 6.80
CA TYR A 126 7.06 13.63 7.20
C TYR A 126 6.60 12.38 7.95
N ILE A 127 5.68 12.52 8.91
CA ILE A 127 5.08 11.41 9.67
C ILE A 127 4.35 10.45 8.73
N ALA A 128 3.58 10.96 7.77
CA ALA A 128 2.84 10.14 6.82
C ALA A 128 3.77 9.28 5.96
N GLU A 129 4.85 9.86 5.43
CA GLU A 129 5.85 9.11 4.67
C GLU A 129 6.59 8.11 5.57
N PHE A 130 6.97 8.51 6.79
CA PHE A 130 7.67 7.64 7.73
C PHE A 130 6.84 6.39 8.07
N ARG A 131 5.54 6.56 8.36
CA ARG A 131 4.61 5.43 8.63
C ARG A 131 4.48 4.49 7.44
N SER A 132 4.44 5.04 6.22
CA SER A 132 4.41 4.24 4.99
C SER A 132 5.66 3.36 4.87
N LEU A 133 6.84 3.92 5.14
CA LEU A 133 8.10 3.17 5.09
C LEU A 133 8.24 2.17 6.25
N GLU A 134 7.80 2.52 7.45
CA GLU A 134 7.79 1.63 8.63
C GLU A 134 7.02 0.34 8.35
N SER A 135 5.82 0.46 7.78
CA SER A 135 4.97 -0.69 7.44
C SER A 135 5.64 -1.67 6.46
N LYS A 136 6.56 -1.18 5.62
CA LYS A 136 7.31 -1.96 4.63
C LYS A 136 8.61 -2.54 5.18
N ALA A 137 9.24 -1.85 6.13
CA ALA A 137 10.58 -2.19 6.63
C ALA A 137 10.62 -3.36 7.62
N LYS A 138 9.50 -3.72 8.26
CA LYS A 138 9.43 -4.77 9.31
C LYS A 138 10.54 -4.66 10.37
N LEU A 139 10.81 -3.44 10.83
CA LEU A 139 11.79 -3.14 11.87
C LEU A 139 11.17 -3.28 13.27
N GLU A 140 12.02 -3.52 14.26
CA GLU A 140 11.63 -3.43 15.67
C GLU A 140 11.44 -1.96 16.09
N ASP A 141 10.46 -1.71 16.98
CA ASP A 141 10.01 -0.37 17.39
C ASP A 141 11.14 0.56 17.85
N ALA A 142 12.14 0.04 18.55
CA ALA A 142 13.26 0.85 19.05
C ALA A 142 14.11 1.47 17.93
N GLY A 143 14.29 0.75 16.81
CA GLY A 143 15.00 1.26 15.64
C GLY A 143 14.23 2.38 14.93
N ASN A 144 12.91 2.28 14.89
CA ASN A 144 12.03 3.26 14.23
C ASN A 144 12.05 4.60 14.96
N ILE A 145 12.10 4.59 16.30
CA ILE A 145 12.16 5.82 17.10
C ILE A 145 13.45 6.61 16.83
N GLU A 146 14.61 5.95 16.77
CA GLU A 146 15.89 6.65 16.51
C GLU A 146 15.95 7.23 15.10
N TYR A 147 15.51 6.47 14.09
CA TYR A 147 15.42 6.98 12.71
C TYR A 147 14.47 8.17 12.61
N PHE A 148 13.31 8.10 13.27
CA PHE A 148 12.36 9.20 13.29
C PHE A 148 12.97 10.48 13.88
N LYS A 149 13.65 10.36 15.03
CA LYS A 149 14.37 11.48 15.66
C LYS A 149 15.43 12.07 14.72
N TRP A 150 16.21 11.26 14.03
CA TRP A 150 17.25 11.75 13.11
C TRP A 150 16.69 12.46 11.87
N GLY A 151 15.48 12.11 11.45
CA GLY A 151 14.82 12.77 10.33
C GLY A 151 14.12 14.08 10.68
N LEU A 152 13.74 14.29 11.95
CA LEU A 152 13.15 15.56 12.40
C LEU A 152 14.12 16.74 12.28
N ASN A 153 13.57 17.92 12.01
CA ASN A 153 14.33 19.16 12.06
C ASN A 153 14.83 19.44 13.48
N ASP A 154 16.08 19.89 13.59
CA ASP A 154 16.76 20.11 14.87
C ASP A 154 15.97 20.96 15.88
N PRO A 155 15.38 22.12 15.53
CA PRO A 155 14.60 22.91 16.47
C PRO A 155 13.39 22.16 17.05
N LEU A 156 12.72 21.37 16.22
CA LEU A 156 11.55 20.59 16.62
C LEU A 156 11.97 19.43 17.53
N ARG A 157 13.05 18.72 17.15
CA ARG A 157 13.63 17.65 17.97
C ARG A 157 14.08 18.16 19.34
N GLN A 158 14.77 19.30 19.40
CA GLN A 158 15.22 19.91 20.67
C GLN A 158 14.05 20.31 21.56
N ARG A 159 12.96 20.82 20.97
CA ARG A 159 11.75 21.15 21.72
C ARG A 159 11.12 19.93 22.39
N ILE A 160 11.12 18.77 21.72
CA ILE A 160 10.63 17.51 22.30
C ILE A 160 11.60 17.00 23.38
N TYR A 161 12.91 17.12 23.18
CA TYR A 161 13.90 16.76 24.21
C TYR A 161 13.80 17.62 25.48
N GLY A 162 13.33 18.86 25.37
CA GLY A 162 13.13 19.76 26.51
C GLY A 162 11.85 19.52 27.33
N MET A 163 11.04 18.52 26.99
CA MET A 163 9.85 18.18 27.75
C MET A 163 10.20 17.54 29.11
N GLU A 164 9.35 17.77 30.12
CA GLU A 164 9.51 17.16 31.45
C GLU A 164 9.50 15.62 31.39
N SER A 165 8.67 15.05 30.52
CA SER A 165 8.63 13.61 30.25
C SER A 165 8.82 13.35 28.77
N MET A 166 9.93 12.69 28.42
CA MET A 166 10.26 12.38 27.03
C MET A 166 9.36 11.26 26.49
N PRO A 167 8.86 11.40 25.24
CA PRO A 167 8.13 10.34 24.58
C PRO A 167 8.95 9.04 24.47
N LYS A 168 8.33 7.92 24.88
CA LYS A 168 8.94 6.57 24.83
C LYS A 168 8.44 5.71 23.68
N THR A 169 7.36 6.13 23.02
CA THR A 169 6.76 5.41 21.89
C THR A 169 6.78 6.28 20.66
N LEU A 170 6.86 5.64 19.50
CA LEU A 170 6.87 6.34 18.22
C LEU A 170 5.59 7.15 18.00
N ASP A 171 4.43 6.62 18.40
CA ASP A 171 3.17 7.36 18.34
C ASP A 171 3.18 8.66 19.16
N LYS A 172 3.81 8.64 20.34
CA LYS A 172 3.97 9.86 21.13
C LYS A 172 4.95 10.84 20.47
N TRP A 173 6.01 10.34 19.85
CA TRP A 173 6.90 11.18 19.03
C TRP A 173 6.15 11.85 17.86
N TYR A 174 5.26 11.12 17.18
CA TYR A 174 4.40 11.69 16.12
C TYR A 174 3.48 12.78 16.66
N GLU A 175 2.78 12.52 17.76
CA GLU A 175 1.85 13.46 18.38
C GLU A 175 2.53 14.81 18.70
N TYR A 176 3.66 14.77 19.41
CA TYR A 176 4.35 16.01 19.79
C TYR A 176 5.04 16.70 18.62
N ALA A 177 5.60 15.96 17.66
CA ALA A 177 6.20 16.56 16.46
C ALA A 177 5.16 17.32 15.65
N SER A 178 3.99 16.71 15.39
CA SER A 178 2.87 17.36 14.72
C SER A 178 2.39 18.60 15.50
N GLN A 179 2.14 18.44 16.80
CA GLN A 179 1.64 19.53 17.64
C GLN A 179 2.58 20.74 17.65
N PHE A 180 3.88 20.52 17.84
CA PHE A 180 4.85 21.61 17.94
C PHE A 180 5.16 22.26 16.60
N ASP A 181 5.21 21.51 15.50
CA ASP A 181 5.35 22.08 14.15
C ASP A 181 4.14 22.97 13.82
N ASN A 182 2.92 22.49 14.11
CA ASN A 182 1.69 23.24 13.91
C ASN A 182 1.62 24.52 14.75
N GLN A 183 2.05 24.47 16.03
CA GLN A 183 2.19 25.65 16.88
C GLN A 183 3.19 26.67 16.30
N TRP A 184 4.36 26.21 15.85
CA TRP A 184 5.38 27.08 15.28
C TRP A 184 4.90 27.73 13.98
N ARG A 185 4.31 26.96 13.06
CA ARG A 185 3.75 27.47 11.80
C ARG A 185 2.64 28.48 12.04
N SER A 186 1.73 28.20 12.97
CA SER A 186 0.65 29.13 13.36
C SER A 186 1.20 30.44 13.91
N ALA A 187 2.26 30.39 14.72
CA ALA A 187 2.90 31.58 15.27
C ALA A 187 3.59 32.46 14.21
N GLN A 188 3.98 31.90 13.06
CA GLN A 188 4.54 32.68 11.94
C GLN A 188 3.47 33.48 11.19
N ILE A 189 2.18 33.13 11.30
CA ILE A 189 1.08 33.87 10.66
C ILE A 189 0.87 35.25 11.30
N PHE A 190 1.22 35.38 12.57
CA PHE A 190 1.03 36.60 13.35
C PHE A 190 2.27 37.53 13.38
N LYS A 191 3.28 37.26 12.54
CA LYS A 191 4.48 38.10 12.39
C LYS A 191 4.43 38.87 11.08
#